data_AF-A0A263DR42-F1
#
_entry.id   AF-A0A263DR42-F1
#
_cell.length_a   1.000
_cell.length_b   1.000
_cell.length_c   1.000
_cell.angle_alpha   90.00
_cell.angle_beta   90.00
_cell.angle_gamma   90.00
#
_symmetry.space_group_name_H-M   'P 1'
#
loop_
_entity.id
_entity.type
_entity.pdbx_description
1 polymer ?
#
loop_
_entity_poly.entity_id
_entity_poly.type
_entity_poly.pdbx_seq_one_letter_code
_entity_poly.pdbx_strand_id
1 'polypeptide(L)'
;MACAECWERAIRDDERAVVLFGLPREIEPDPAYVDEVAVERAVAGHRQRLTPVEEARAVAILLRRGWSDTRIAEWLGIRAPRVIDLRSGVLTTKVGKDAA
;
A
#
# COMPACT_ATOMS: atom_id res chain seq x y z
N MET A 1 -5.17 0.89 -28.29
CA MET A 1 -6.42 0.28 -27.80
C MET A 1 -6.52 -1.11 -28.44
N ALA A 2 -6.75 -2.18 -27.69
CA ALA A 2 -6.77 -3.55 -28.22
C ALA A 2 -8.17 -3.91 -28.77
N CYS A 3 -8.22 -4.74 -29.83
CA CYS A 3 -9.48 -5.25 -30.38
C CYS A 3 -10.05 -6.42 -29.55
N ALA A 4 -11.30 -6.81 -29.80
CA ALA A 4 -11.98 -7.87 -29.06
C ALA A 4 -11.25 -9.22 -29.11
N GLU A 5 -10.72 -9.61 -30.28
CA GLU A 5 -9.98 -10.87 -30.44
C GLU A 5 -8.67 -10.89 -29.65
N CYS A 6 -7.96 -9.75 -29.58
CA CYS A 6 -6.77 -9.62 -28.74
C CYS A 6 -7.09 -9.80 -27.25
N TRP A 7 -8.24 -9.31 -26.79
CA TRP A 7 -8.69 -9.50 -25.41
C TRP A 7 -9.03 -10.96 -25.12
N GLU A 8 -9.79 -11.62 -26.01
CA GLU A 8 -10.12 -13.03 -25.85
C GLU A 8 -8.86 -13.91 -25.77
N ARG A 9 -7.88 -13.63 -26.62
CA ARG A 9 -6.60 -14.34 -26.59
C ARG A 9 -5.84 -14.12 -25.28
N ALA A 10 -5.75 -12.87 -24.80
CA ALA A 10 -5.08 -12.57 -23.53
C ALA A 10 -5.71 -13.31 -22.35
N ILE A 11 -7.05 -13.32 -22.29
CA ILE A 11 -7.79 -14.06 -21.25
C ILE A 11 -7.47 -15.56 -21.30
N ARG A 12 -7.49 -16.17 -22.49
CA ARG A 12 -7.18 -17.61 -22.64
C ARG A 12 -5.73 -17.93 -22.29
N ASP A 13 -4.79 -17.05 -22.64
CA ASP A 13 -3.38 -17.22 -22.29
C ASP A 13 -3.18 -17.13 -20.76
N ASP A 14 -3.87 -16.22 -20.08
CA ASP A 14 -3.88 -16.13 -18.61
C ASP A 14 -4.48 -17.38 -17.96
N GLU A 15 -5.63 -17.86 -18.45
CA GLU A 15 -6.26 -19.11 -17.97
C GLU A 15 -5.33 -20.31 -18.16
N ARG A 16 -4.62 -20.37 -19.29
CA ARG A 16 -3.64 -21.41 -19.56
C ARG A 16 -2.46 -21.32 -18.60
N ALA A 17 -1.98 -20.12 -18.29
CA ALA A 17 -0.90 -19.93 -17.31
C ALA A 17 -1.31 -20.43 -15.92
N VAL A 18 -2.54 -20.14 -15.49
CA VAL A 18 -3.07 -20.65 -14.21
C VAL A 18 -2.99 -22.17 -14.14
N VAL A 19 -3.40 -22.88 -15.20
CA VAL A 19 -3.34 -24.35 -15.26
C VAL A 19 -1.90 -24.85 -15.33
N LEU A 20 -1.08 -24.28 -16.21
CA LEU A 20 0.30 -24.74 -16.46
C LEU A 20 1.20 -24.61 -15.24
N PHE A 21 1.04 -23.54 -14.47
CA PHE A 21 1.87 -23.26 -13.30
C PHE A 21 1.20 -23.64 -11.98
N GLY A 22 0.01 -24.23 -12.02
CA GLY A 22 -0.73 -24.62 -10.81
C GLY A 22 -1.06 -23.44 -9.90
N LEU A 23 -1.35 -22.27 -10.49
CA LEU A 23 -1.64 -21.07 -9.73
C LEU A 23 -3.04 -21.15 -9.11
N PRO A 24 -3.24 -20.52 -7.93
CA PRO A 24 -4.57 -20.41 -7.35
C PRO A 24 -5.48 -19.55 -8.23
N ARG A 25 -6.73 -19.98 -8.41
CA ARG A 25 -7.77 -19.23 -9.15
C ARG A 25 -8.30 -18.02 -8.38
N GLU A 26 -8.31 -18.13 -7.06
CA GLU A 26 -8.72 -17.09 -6.14
C GLU A 26 -7.55 -16.81 -5.19
N ILE A 27 -7.24 -15.54 -5.00
CA ILE A 27 -6.19 -15.10 -4.11
C ILE A 27 -6.86 -14.37 -2.95
N GLU A 28 -6.60 -14.82 -1.73
CA GLU A 28 -6.99 -14.07 -0.55
C GLU A 28 -6.11 -12.81 -0.45
N PRO A 29 -6.70 -11.60 -0.44
CA PRO A 29 -5.90 -10.39 -0.34
C PRO A 29 -5.14 -10.36 0.99
N ASP A 30 -3.82 -10.23 0.93
CA ASP A 30 -3.00 -10.05 2.14
C ASP A 30 -3.33 -8.68 2.76
N PRO A 31 -3.92 -8.61 3.96
CA PRO A 31 -4.26 -7.35 4.60
C PRO A 31 -3.01 -6.55 5.04
N ALA A 32 -1.83 -7.19 5.08
CA ALA A 32 -0.56 -6.54 5.37
C ALA A 32 0.19 -6.07 4.12
N TYR A 33 -0.32 -6.39 2.91
CA TYR A 33 0.28 -5.95 1.67
C TYR A 33 0.25 -4.42 1.56
N VAL A 34 1.38 -3.84 1.18
CA VAL A 34 1.53 -2.40 0.96
C VAL A 34 1.80 -2.17 -0.52
N ASP A 35 0.91 -1.45 -1.20
CA ASP A 35 1.18 -0.93 -2.53
C ASP A 35 2.15 0.26 -2.40
N GLU A 36 3.44 0.02 -2.66
CA GLU A 36 4.46 1.07 -2.56
C GLU A 36 4.25 2.19 -3.59
N VAL A 37 3.66 1.93 -4.76
CA VAL A 37 3.34 2.98 -5.75
C VAL A 37 2.26 3.91 -5.20
N ALA A 38 1.27 3.33 -4.53
CA ALA A 38 0.24 4.11 -3.86
C ALA A 38 0.84 5.01 -2.76
N VAL A 39 1.73 4.47 -1.93
CA VAL A 39 2.43 5.21 -0.89
C VAL A 39 3.28 6.33 -1.49
N GLU A 40 4.09 6.05 -2.53
CA GLU A 40 4.94 7.03 -3.20
C GLU A 40 4.14 8.21 -3.74
N ARG A 41 3.01 7.92 -4.39
CA ARG A 41 2.12 8.95 -4.93
C ARG A 41 1.53 9.82 -3.83
N ALA A 42 1.06 9.23 -2.74
CA ALA A 42 0.55 9.99 -1.60
C ALA A 42 1.65 10.86 -0.95
N VAL A 43 2.86 10.31 -0.80
CA VAL A 43 4.03 11.05 -0.30
C VAL A 43 4.43 12.19 -1.25
N ALA A 44 4.23 12.05 -2.55
CA ALA A 44 4.39 13.11 -3.55
C ALA A 44 3.26 14.15 -3.57
N GLY A 45 2.18 13.95 -2.80
CA GLY A 45 1.06 14.89 -2.67
C GLY A 45 -0.13 14.58 -3.56
N HIS A 46 -0.13 13.43 -4.24
CA HIS A 46 -1.32 12.98 -4.97
C HIS A 46 -2.38 12.49 -3.99
N ARG A 47 -3.61 13.00 -4.14
CA ARG A 47 -4.74 12.56 -3.31
C ARG A 47 -5.26 11.22 -3.81
N GLN A 48 -5.06 10.19 -3.00
CA GLN A 48 -5.59 8.86 -3.23
C GLN A 48 -5.98 8.22 -1.90
N ARG A 49 -6.90 7.27 -1.96
CA ARG A 49 -7.32 6.53 -0.78
C ARG A 49 -6.24 5.51 -0.46
N LEU A 50 -5.71 5.58 0.76
CA LEU A 50 -4.76 4.62 1.29
C LEU A 50 -5.47 3.61 2.18
N THR A 51 -4.96 2.38 2.22
CA THR A 51 -5.29 1.40 3.25
C THR A 51 -4.62 1.79 4.58
N PRO A 52 -5.05 1.25 5.73
CA PRO A 52 -4.40 1.51 7.02
C PRO A 52 -2.89 1.22 7.05
N VAL A 53 -2.45 0.17 6.35
CA VAL A 53 -1.04 -0.22 6.28
C VAL A 53 -0.23 0.72 5.39
N GLU A 54 -0.82 1.20 4.30
CA GLU A 54 -0.23 2.23 3.45
C GLU A 54 -0.17 3.59 4.15
N GLU A 55 -1.19 3.97 4.92
CA GLU A 55 -1.17 5.18 5.77
C GLU A 55 0.01 5.11 6.75
N ALA A 56 0.17 3.98 7.45
CA ALA A 56 1.28 3.78 8.38
C ALA A 56 2.63 3.93 7.67
N ARG A 57 2.76 3.36 6.47
CA ARG A 57 3.98 3.46 5.64
C ARG A 57 4.26 4.89 5.20
N ALA A 58 3.26 5.61 4.70
CA ALA A 58 3.38 7.00 4.27
C ALA A 58 3.76 7.91 5.45
N VAL A 59 3.10 7.76 6.61
CA VAL A 59 3.45 8.48 7.85
C VAL A 59 4.90 8.21 8.24
N ALA A 60 5.34 6.95 8.24
CA ALA A 60 6.71 6.60 8.58
C ALA A 60 7.76 7.23 7.65
N ILE A 61 7.45 7.36 6.35
CA ILE A 61 8.32 8.04 5.38
C ILE A 61 8.37 9.55 5.65
N LEU A 62 7.22 10.20 5.86
CA LEU A 62 7.16 11.64 6.09
C LEU A 62 7.78 12.05 7.44
N LEU A 63 7.62 11.23 8.48
CA LEU A 63 8.32 11.40 9.76
C LEU A 63 9.83 11.31 9.59
N ARG A 64 10.34 10.36 8.79
CA ARG A 64 11.77 10.25 8.46
C ARG A 64 12.30 11.47 7.70
N ARG A 65 11.43 12.20 6.99
CA ARG A 65 11.74 13.49 6.36
C ARG A 65 11.65 14.68 7.32
N GLY A 66 11.37 14.45 8.60
CA GLY A 66 11.27 15.48 9.63
C GLY A 66 9.96 16.26 9.64
N TRP A 67 8.90 15.74 9.02
CA TRP A 67 7.61 16.43 9.01
C TRP A 67 6.89 16.29 10.35
N SER A 68 6.15 17.33 10.75
CA SER A 68 5.32 17.30 11.96
C SER A 68 4.00 16.55 11.73
N ASP A 69 3.41 16.02 12.80
CA ASP A 69 2.15 15.27 12.74
C ASP A 69 1.03 16.07 12.06
N THR A 70 0.91 17.37 12.38
CA THR A 70 -0.10 18.27 11.78
C THR A 70 0.10 18.42 10.28
N ARG A 71 1.34 18.63 9.83
CA ARG A 71 1.66 18.75 8.40
C ARG A 71 1.37 17.45 7.66
N ILE A 72 1.68 16.31 8.27
CA ILE A 72 1.40 14.99 7.71
C ILE A 72 -0.11 14.76 7.59
N ALA A 73 -0.88 15.11 8.62
CA ALA A 73 -2.33 15.01 8.64
C ALA A 73 -2.96 15.81 7.49
N GLU A 74 -2.56 17.07 7.33
CA GLU A 74 -3.01 17.93 6.24
C GLU A 74 -2.61 17.39 4.86
N TRP A 75 -1.37 16.93 4.72
CA TRP A 75 -0.84 16.42 3.45
C TRP A 75 -1.56 15.15 2.97
N LEU A 76 -1.77 14.20 3.88
CA LEU A 76 -2.45 12.94 3.58
C LEU A 76 -3.98 13.04 3.65
N GLY A 77 -4.53 14.17 4.11
CA GLY A 77 -5.97 14.36 4.27
C GLY A 77 -6.59 13.50 5.37
N ILE A 78 -5.82 13.17 6.41
CA ILE A 78 -6.26 12.37 7.56
C ILE A 78 -6.28 13.22 8.83
N ARG A 79 -6.94 12.73 9.89
CA ARG A 79 -7.04 13.46 11.16
C ARG A 79 -5.73 13.37 11.95
N ALA A 80 -5.32 14.45 12.63
CA ALA A 80 -4.09 14.45 13.43
C ALA A 80 -4.00 13.30 14.48
N PRO A 81 -5.08 12.93 15.22
CA PRO A 81 -5.05 11.76 16.11
C PRO A 81 -4.68 10.46 15.38
N ARG A 82 -5.15 10.29 14.14
CA ARG A 82 -4.83 9.12 13.32
C ARG A 82 -3.33 9.03 13.02
N VAL A 83 -2.67 10.16 12.77
CA VAL A 83 -1.21 10.21 12.57
C VAL A 83 -0.47 9.77 13.83
N ILE A 84 -0.94 10.20 15.00
CA ILE A 84 -0.37 9.82 16.31
C ILE A 84 -0.51 8.32 16.56
N ASP A 85 -1.68 7.74 16.28
CA ASP A 85 -1.94 6.31 16.41
C ASP A 85 -0.99 5.49 15.50
N LEU A 86 -0.89 5.90 14.23
CA LEU A 86 -0.04 5.24 13.24
C LEU A 86 1.44 5.35 13.61
N ARG A 87 1.90 6.52 14.06
CA ARG A 87 3.27 6.70 14.57
C ARG A 87 3.56 5.77 15.75
N SER A 88 2.63 5.66 16.68
CA SER A 88 2.80 4.82 17.88
C SER A 88 2.91 3.33 17.52
N GLY A 89 2.12 2.87 16.54
CA GLY A 89 2.21 1.51 16.00
C GLY A 89 3.50 1.22 15.20
N VAL A 90 4.07 2.22 14.53
CA VAL A 90 5.37 2.11 13.83
C VAL A 90 6.54 2.00 14.83
N LEU A 91 6.45 2.70 15.96
CA LEU A 91 7.49 2.65 17.00
C LEU A 91 7.51 1.29 17.72
N THR A 92 6.34 0.70 18.01
CA THR A 92 6.26 -0.62 18.67
C THR A 92 6.75 -1.76 17.79
N THR A 93 6.46 -1.73 16.48
CA THR A 93 6.97 -2.73 15.53
C THR A 93 8.48 -2.67 15.34
N LYS A 94 9.11 -1.49 15.45
CA LYS A 94 10.56 -1.33 15.36
C LYS A 94 11.27 -1.91 16.59
N VAL A 95 10.75 -1.64 17.80
CA VAL A 95 11.30 -2.19 19.06
C VAL A 95 11.27 -3.73 19.08
N GLY A 96 10.23 -4.35 18.53
CA GLY A 96 10.15 -5.81 18.44
C GLY A 96 11.13 -6.45 17.44
N LYS A 97 11.52 -5.72 16.38
CA LYS A 97 12.46 -6.21 15.36
C LYS A 97 13.92 -6.12 15.80
N ASP A 98 14.26 -5.14 16.64
CA ASP A 98 15.64 -4.94 17.15
C ASP A 98 15.93 -5.79 18.41
N ALA A 99 14.93 -6.51 18.94
CA ALA A 99 15.03 -7.36 20.13
C ALA A 99 15.10 -8.87 19.83
N ALA A 100 15.23 -9.26 18.55
CA ALA A 100 15.29 -10.64 18.07
C ALA A 100 16.63 -10.96 17.39
#